data_AF-A0A355TB54-F1
#
_entry.id   AF-A0A355TB54-F1
#
_cell.length_a   1.000
_cell.length_b   1.000
_cell.length_c   1.000
_cell.angle_alpha   90.00
_cell.angle_beta   90.00
_cell.angle_gamma   90.00
#
_symmetry.space_group_name_H-M   'P 1'
#
loop_
_entity.id
_entity.type
_entity.pdbx_description
1 polymer ?
#
loop_
_entity_poly.entity_id
_entity_poly.type
_entity_poly.pdbx_seq_one_letter_code
_entity_poly.pdbx_strand_id
1 'polypeptide(L)'
;MAKTNKTQITPEELFTHAISENRSELSEADLRLLISGLTALREASTKPLNKIELNAVRGMVAYVAYTQGADEAMVASVLAAHYSTDKIEDLPSRCYPNIIEFLVDLNMDNLVN
;
A
#
# COMPACT_ATOMS: atom_id res chain seq x y z
N MET A 1 -2.30 27.15 12.08
CA MET A 1 -2.63 26.71 10.70
C MET A 1 -2.95 25.23 10.77
N ALA A 2 -4.23 24.87 10.70
CA ALA A 2 -4.64 23.47 10.71
C ALA A 2 -4.23 22.82 9.38
N LYS A 3 -3.33 21.84 9.43
CA LYS A 3 -3.05 20.96 8.30
C LYS A 3 -4.37 20.25 8.00
N THR A 4 -4.97 20.51 6.84
CA THR A 4 -6.07 19.71 6.32
C THR A 4 -5.53 18.30 6.15
N ASN A 5 -5.84 17.43 7.12
CA ASN A 5 -5.76 15.99 6.93
C ASN A 5 -6.67 15.69 5.74
N LYS A 6 -6.09 15.52 4.55
CA LYS A 6 -6.79 14.91 3.43
C LYS A 6 -6.99 13.47 3.85
N THR A 7 -8.11 13.19 4.51
CA THR A 7 -8.57 11.83 4.76
C THR A 7 -8.53 11.12 3.41
N GLN A 8 -7.64 10.14 3.27
CA GLN A 8 -7.56 9.35 2.04
C GLN A 8 -8.90 8.62 1.92
N ILE A 9 -9.74 9.07 0.98
CA ILE A 9 -10.99 8.40 0.66
C ILE A 9 -10.62 7.14 -0.12
N THR A 10 -11.04 5.98 0.40
CA THR A 10 -10.82 4.69 -0.24
C THR A 10 -11.63 4.57 -1.53
N PRO A 11 -11.19 3.75 -2.51
CA PRO A 11 -11.99 3.46 -3.70
C PRO A 11 -13.40 2.96 -3.36
N GLU A 12 -13.56 2.19 -2.27
CA GLU A 12 -14.84 1.72 -1.74
C GLU A 12 -15.74 2.86 -1.25
N GLU A 13 -15.18 3.83 -0.52
CA GLU A 13 -15.91 5.03 -0.07
C GLU A 13 -16.32 5.89 -1.26
N LEU A 14 -15.42 6.12 -2.22
CA LEU A 14 -15.71 6.84 -3.46
C LEU A 14 -16.85 6.19 -4.26
N PHE A 15 -16.81 4.87 -4.40
CA PHE A 15 -17.87 4.10 -5.06
C PHE A 15 -19.20 4.21 -4.31
N THR A 16 -19.16 4.10 -2.98
CA THR A 16 -20.35 4.21 -2.13
C THR A 16 -20.97 5.59 -2.24
N HIS A 17 -20.16 6.65 -2.19
CA HIS A 17 -20.59 8.03 -2.42
C HIS A 17 -21.24 8.18 -3.80
N ALA A 18 -20.55 7.75 -4.86
CA ALA A 18 -21.04 7.86 -6.24
C ALA A 18 -22.39 7.17 -6.46
N ILE A 19 -22.60 5.99 -5.86
CA ILE A 19 -23.89 5.28 -5.95
C ILE A 19 -24.94 5.91 -5.04
N SER A 20 -24.59 6.35 -3.83
CA SER A 20 -25.57 6.90 -2.89
C SER A 20 -26.12 8.26 -3.31
N GLU A 21 -25.31 9.12 -3.92
CA GLU A 21 -25.70 10.48 -4.30
C GLU A 21 -26.40 10.53 -5.65
N ASN A 22 -26.02 9.68 -6.61
CA ASN A 22 -26.49 9.77 -8.01
C ASN A 22 -27.30 8.56 -8.48
N ARG A 23 -27.77 7.68 -7.58
CA ARG A 23 -28.39 6.40 -7.95
C ARG A 23 -29.53 6.50 -8.96
N SER A 24 -30.34 7.56 -8.87
CA SER A 24 -31.49 7.81 -9.73
C SER A 24 -31.11 8.32 -11.13
N GLU A 25 -29.87 8.78 -11.32
CA GLU A 25 -29.37 9.37 -12.57
C GLU A 25 -28.45 8.41 -13.33
N LEU A 26 -27.91 7.39 -12.66
CA LEU A 26 -27.04 6.39 -13.26
C LEU A 26 -27.85 5.38 -14.08
N SER A 27 -27.48 5.20 -15.35
CA SER A 27 -28.03 4.13 -16.17
C SER A 27 -27.52 2.76 -15.71
N GLU A 28 -28.17 1.68 -16.17
CA GLU A 28 -27.68 0.32 -15.89
C GLU A 28 -26.26 0.09 -16.44
N ALA A 29 -25.92 0.74 -17.57
CA ALA A 29 -24.58 0.67 -18.14
C ALA A 29 -23.54 1.36 -17.24
N ASP A 30 -23.87 2.53 -16.67
CA ASP A 30 -22.98 3.25 -15.76
C ASP A 30 -22.73 2.48 -14.47
N LEU A 31 -23.78 1.87 -13.90
CA LEU A 31 -23.66 1.00 -12.73
C LEU A 31 -22.77 -0.21 -13.01
N ARG A 32 -22.92 -0.85 -14.18
CA ARG A 32 -22.06 -1.97 -14.59
C ARG A 32 -20.60 -1.55 -14.74
N LEU A 33 -20.34 -0.36 -15.31
CA LEU A 33 -19.00 0.19 -15.47
C LEU A 33 -18.35 0.52 -14.11
N LEU A 34 -19.10 1.12 -13.19
CA LEU A 34 -18.63 1.42 -11.83
C LEU A 34 -18.30 0.12 -11.08
N ILE A 35 -19.16 -0.89 -11.15
CA ILE A 35 -18.94 -2.19 -10.50
C ILE A 35 -17.72 -2.90 -11.09
N SER A 36 -17.56 -2.90 -12.42
CA SER A 36 -16.40 -3.53 -13.06
C SER A 36 -15.10 -2.80 -12.71
N GLY A 37 -15.13 -1.46 -12.67
CA GLY A 37 -14.00 -0.64 -12.21
C GLY A 37 -13.60 -0.94 -10.76
N LEU A 38 -14.57 -1.01 -9.84
CA LEU A 38 -14.31 -1.36 -8.44
C LEU A 38 -13.75 -2.78 -8.31
N THR A 39 -14.26 -3.73 -9.09
CA THR A 39 -13.80 -5.12 -9.08
C THR A 39 -12.36 -5.23 -9.58
N ALA A 40 -12.03 -4.59 -10.70
CA ALA A 40 -10.67 -4.54 -11.23
C ALA A 40 -9.70 -3.84 -10.27
N LEU A 41 -10.14 -2.76 -9.60
CA LEU A 41 -9.38 -2.12 -8.53
C LEU A 41 -9.13 -3.08 -7.38
N ARG A 42 -10.14 -3.81 -6.90
CA ARG A 42 -9.98 -4.80 -5.82
C ARG A 42 -9.01 -5.91 -6.19
N GLU A 43 -9.11 -6.45 -7.40
CA GLU A 43 -8.19 -7.46 -7.93
C GLU A 43 -6.75 -6.94 -8.02
N ALA A 44 -6.55 -5.73 -8.58
CA ALA A 44 -5.23 -5.09 -8.61
C ALA A 44 -4.69 -4.85 -7.21
N SER A 45 -5.57 -4.53 -6.27
CA SER A 45 -5.23 -4.15 -4.92
C SER A 45 -4.94 -5.36 -3.99
N THR A 46 -5.32 -6.56 -4.42
CA THR A 46 -5.04 -7.83 -3.71
C THR A 46 -3.89 -8.61 -4.35
N LYS A 47 -3.36 -8.14 -5.49
CA LYS A 47 -2.27 -8.80 -6.18
C LYS A 47 -0.96 -8.66 -5.38
N PRO A 48 -0.31 -9.77 -5.00
CA PRO A 48 0.98 -9.72 -4.32
C PRO A 48 2.06 -9.11 -5.22
N LEU A 49 3.17 -8.68 -4.63
CA LEU A 49 4.33 -8.18 -5.37
C LEU A 49 4.79 -9.20 -6.40
N ASN A 50 5.03 -8.74 -7.62
CA ASN A 50 5.67 -9.57 -8.63
C ASN A 50 7.19 -9.68 -8.36
N LYS A 51 7.88 -10.54 -9.11
CA LYS A 51 9.32 -10.81 -8.90
C LYS A 51 10.20 -9.55 -9.01
N ILE A 52 9.89 -8.64 -9.93
CA ILE A 52 10.67 -7.42 -10.16
C ILE A 52 10.45 -6.45 -8.99
N GLU A 53 9.19 -6.24 -8.59
CA GLU A 53 8.84 -5.38 -7.46
C GLU A 53 9.43 -5.91 -6.15
N LEU A 54 9.29 -7.21 -5.89
CA LEU A 54 9.85 -7.86 -4.72
C LEU A 54 11.37 -7.71 -4.64
N ASN A 55 12.07 -7.88 -5.76
CA ASN A 55 13.53 -7.71 -5.81
C ASN A 55 13.93 -6.27 -5.48
N ALA A 56 13.14 -5.29 -5.92
CA ALA A 56 13.42 -3.90 -5.64
C ALA A 56 13.14 -3.54 -4.17
N VAL A 57 12.07 -4.08 -3.55
CA VAL A 57 11.86 -3.98 -2.09
C VAL A 57 13.05 -4.58 -1.33
N ARG A 58 13.47 -5.79 -1.69
CA ARG A 58 14.63 -6.45 -1.05
C ARG A 58 15.91 -5.66 -1.22
N GLY A 59 16.14 -5.05 -2.38
CA GLY A 59 17.27 -4.16 -2.62
C GLY A 59 17.26 -2.94 -1.70
N MET A 60 16.09 -2.35 -1.45
CA MET A 60 15.94 -1.25 -0.50
C MET A 60 16.13 -1.68 0.95
N VAL A 61 15.61 -2.84 1.34
CA VAL A 61 15.87 -3.43 2.67
C VAL A 61 17.36 -3.62 2.90
N ALA A 62 18.08 -4.21 1.93
CA ALA A 62 19.53 -4.40 2.01
C ALA A 62 20.28 -3.06 2.06
N TYR A 63 19.84 -2.07 1.28
CA TYR A 63 20.42 -0.72 1.30
C TYR A 63 20.27 -0.05 2.68
N VAL A 64 19.07 -0.09 3.26
CA VAL A 64 18.80 0.48 4.59
C VAL A 64 19.62 -0.23 5.66
N ALA A 65 19.65 -1.57 5.65
CA ALA A 65 20.44 -2.38 6.57
C ALA A 65 21.93 -2.01 6.50
N TYR A 66 22.49 -1.94 5.29
CA TYR A 66 23.89 -1.56 5.07
C TYR A 66 24.20 -0.14 5.55
N THR A 67 23.36 0.83 5.20
CA THR A 67 23.59 2.25 5.52
C THR A 67 23.46 2.57 7.00
N GLN A 68 22.64 1.81 7.74
CA GLN A 68 22.40 2.02 9.16
C GLN A 68 23.10 0.99 10.05
N GLY A 69 23.91 0.09 9.47
CA GLY A 69 24.63 -0.94 10.23
C GLY A 69 23.71 -1.95 10.94
N ALA A 70 22.52 -2.18 10.40
CA ALA A 70 21.53 -3.12 10.93
C ALA A 70 21.57 -4.46 10.17
N ASP A 71 20.97 -5.50 10.77
CA ASP A 71 20.75 -6.78 10.08
C ASP A 71 19.58 -6.67 9.09
N GLU A 72 19.75 -7.20 7.88
CA GLU A 72 18.71 -7.23 6.84
C GLU A 72 17.45 -7.93 7.34
N ALA A 73 17.60 -9.01 8.11
CA ALA A 73 16.46 -9.73 8.69
C ALA A 73 15.67 -8.86 9.67
N MET A 74 16.33 -7.96 10.39
CA MET A 74 15.69 -7.03 11.31
C MET A 74 14.90 -5.96 10.56
N VAL A 75 15.49 -5.34 9.53
CA VAL A 75 14.81 -4.36 8.68
C VAL A 75 13.60 -4.98 7.99
N ALA A 76 13.75 -6.20 7.45
CA ALA A 76 12.65 -6.97 6.87
C ALA A 76 11.53 -7.23 7.89
N SER A 77 11.88 -7.56 9.14
CA SER A 77 10.90 -7.82 10.21
C SER A 77 10.14 -6.55 10.61
N VAL A 78 10.81 -5.40 10.66
CA VAL A 78 10.17 -4.10 10.91
C VAL A 78 9.19 -3.74 9.80
N LEU A 79 9.60 -3.93 8.53
CA LEU A 79 8.72 -3.73 7.39
C LEU A 79 7.49 -4.65 7.46
N ALA A 80 7.71 -5.94 7.72
CA ALA A 80 6.65 -6.92 7.85
C ALA A 80 5.67 -6.56 8.98
N ALA A 81 6.18 -6.14 10.14
CA ALA A 81 5.38 -5.67 11.27
C ALA A 81 4.57 -4.41 10.94
N HIS A 82 5.16 -3.42 10.25
CA HIS A 82 4.47 -2.19 9.85
C HIS A 82 3.24 -2.47 8.98
N TYR A 83 3.35 -3.45 8.08
CA TYR A 83 2.27 -3.85 7.18
C TYR A 83 1.43 -5.02 7.70
N SER A 84 1.66 -5.48 8.94
CA SER A 84 0.94 -6.61 9.55
C SER A 84 0.95 -7.88 8.68
N THR A 85 2.12 -8.19 8.11
CA THR A 85 2.36 -9.39 7.30
C THR A 85 3.45 -10.24 7.94
N ASP A 86 3.43 -11.56 7.69
CA ASP A 86 4.50 -12.46 8.12
C ASP A 86 5.73 -12.37 7.19
N LYS A 87 5.49 -12.05 5.91
CA LYS A 87 6.49 -12.09 4.86
C LYS A 87 6.33 -10.92 3.89
N ILE A 88 7.45 -10.44 3.36
CA ILE A 88 7.50 -9.30 2.44
C ILE A 88 6.86 -9.65 1.09
N GLU A 89 6.90 -10.94 0.72
CA GLU A 89 6.31 -11.49 -0.50
C GLU A 89 4.78 -11.40 -0.52
N ASP A 90 4.17 -11.40 0.66
CA ASP A 90 2.72 -11.33 0.82
C ASP A 90 2.20 -9.88 0.77
N LEU A 91 3.11 -8.90 0.65
CA LEU A 91 2.72 -7.50 0.49
C LEU A 91 1.99 -7.29 -0.84
N PRO A 92 0.87 -6.55 -0.82
CA PRO A 92 0.20 -6.16 -2.05
C PRO A 92 1.04 -5.19 -2.88
N SER A 93 1.02 -5.36 -4.20
CA SER A 93 1.76 -4.51 -5.14
C SER A 93 1.37 -3.03 -5.07
N ARG A 94 0.11 -2.71 -4.73
CA ARG A 94 -0.35 -1.33 -4.47
C ARG A 94 0.42 -0.61 -3.36
N CYS A 95 1.01 -1.35 -2.41
CA CYS A 95 1.74 -0.78 -1.28
C CYS A 95 3.17 -0.40 -1.65
N TYR A 96 3.67 -0.81 -2.82
CA TYR A 96 5.07 -0.63 -3.22
C TYR A 96 5.57 0.82 -3.09
N PRO A 97 4.87 1.88 -3.55
CA PRO A 97 5.34 3.26 -3.35
C PRO A 97 5.49 3.62 -1.86
N ASN A 98 4.52 3.22 -1.04
CA ASN A 98 4.54 3.50 0.40
C ASN A 98 5.60 2.67 1.13
N ILE A 99 5.89 1.45 0.67
CA ILE A 99 6.97 0.61 1.20
C ILE A 99 8.31 1.31 0.99
N ILE A 100 8.52 1.89 -0.20
CA ILE A 100 9.75 2.61 -0.52
C ILE A 100 9.87 3.88 0.34
N GLU A 101 8.80 4.66 0.47
CA GLU A 101 8.77 5.85 1.34
C GLU A 101 9.07 5.47 2.80
N PHE A 102 8.40 4.45 3.33
CA PHE A 102 8.65 3.94 4.67
C PHE A 102 10.10 3.51 4.88
N LEU A 103 10.68 2.75 3.94
CA LEU A 103 12.07 2.30 4.04
C LEU A 103 13.08 3.45 3.95
N VAL A 104 12.78 4.50 3.19
CA VAL A 104 13.62 5.71 3.11
C VAL A 104 13.59 6.49 4.43
N ASP A 105 12.42 6.60 5.05
CA ASP A 105 12.23 7.31 6.32
C ASP A 105 12.59 6.46 7.56
N LEU A 106 12.80 5.16 7.37
CA LEU A 106 13.09 4.22 8.45
C LEU A 106 14.41 4.60 9.13
N ASN A 107 14.37 4.76 10.45
CA ASN A 107 15.55 4.93 11.28
C ASN A 107 15.58 3.83 12.34
N MET A 108 16.51 2.89 12.18
CA MET A 108 16.64 1.73 13.05
C MET A 108 17.07 2.09 14.47
N ASP A 109 17.86 3.15 14.68
CA ASP A 109 18.31 3.57 16.01
C ASP A 109 17.15 3.99 16.93
N ASN A 110 16.05 4.46 16.35
CA ASN A 110 14.84 4.86 17.09
C ASN A 110 13.96 3.66 17.50
N LEU A 111 14.24 2.46 16.99
CA LEU A 111 13.43 1.26 17.23
C LEU A 111 14.07 0.29 18.22
N VAL A 112 15.39 0.40 18.44
CA VAL A 112 16.18 -0.51 19.28
C VAL A 112 16.46 0.05 20.68
N ASN A 113 16.08 1.31 20.94
CA ASN A 113 16.17 1.98 22.26
C ASN A 113 14.80 2.14 22.91
#